data_AF-A0A6P0CKK9-F1
#
_entry.id   AF-A0A6P0CKK9-F1
#
_cell.length_a   1.000
_cell.length_b   1.000
_cell.length_c   1.000
_cell.angle_alpha   90.00
_cell.angle_beta   90.00
_cell.angle_gamma   90.00
#
_symmetry.space_group_name_H-M   'P 1'
#
loop_
_entity.id
_entity.type
_entity.pdbx_description
1 polymer ?
#
loop_
_entity_poly.entity_id
_entity_poly.type
_entity_poly.pdbx_seq_one_letter_code
_entity_poly.pdbx_strand_id
1 'polypeptide(L)'
;MSRKASVGPKEARAYAARQIERFRPDNVITEKLLTRSKKGAKTREIIGALRSVAELADVESIAVMRDQAHANRFVEAQDLARRYPTLQPYLPKVRRIWDPEPKTLIYFEALSLIETTFG
;
A
#
# COMPACT_ATOMS: atom_id res chain seq x y z
N MET A 1 5.09 2.17 5.46
CA MET A 1 5.91 1.04 5.00
C MET A 1 7.00 0.87 6.06
N SER A 2 7.46 -0.34 6.37
CA SER A 2 8.54 -0.51 7.35
C SER A 2 9.80 0.25 6.91
N ARG A 3 10.40 1.05 7.81
CA ARG A 3 11.62 1.83 7.52
C ARG A 3 12.74 0.93 6.98
N LYS A 4 12.85 -0.30 7.50
CA LYS A 4 13.83 -1.29 7.06
C LYS A 4 13.50 -1.82 5.66
N ALA A 5 12.23 -2.13 5.37
CA ALA A 5 11.81 -2.61 4.06
C ALA A 5 11.97 -1.57 2.95
N SER A 6 11.88 -0.27 3.29
CA SER A 6 12.06 0.83 2.34
C SER A 6 13.53 1.14 1.98
N VAL A 7 14.50 0.45 2.59
CA VAL A 7 15.94 0.67 2.32
C VAL A 7 16.28 0.27 0.90
N GLY A 8 15.83 -0.89 0.44
CA GLY A 8 16.08 -1.38 -0.90
C GLY A 8 15.37 -2.70 -1.22
N PRO A 9 15.59 -3.25 -2.42
CA PRO A 9 14.92 -4.45 -2.90
C PRO A 9 15.19 -5.69 -2.02
N LYS A 10 16.42 -5.85 -1.51
CA LYS A 10 16.79 -6.99 -0.66
C LYS A 10 15.98 -7.00 0.64
N GLU A 11 15.87 -5.84 1.29
CA GLU A 11 15.13 -5.68 2.54
C GLU A 11 13.63 -5.81 2.32
N ALA A 12 13.13 -5.34 1.18
CA ALA A 12 11.74 -5.52 0.77
C ALA A 12 11.40 -7.02 0.63
N ARG A 13 12.22 -7.80 -0.08
CA ARG A 13 12.02 -9.27 -0.21
C ARG A 13 12.02 -9.96 1.15
N ALA A 14 13.02 -9.67 1.99
CA ALA A 14 13.12 -10.26 3.31
C ALA A 14 11.93 -9.88 4.21
N TYR A 15 11.39 -8.66 4.05
CA TYR A 15 10.17 -8.25 4.75
C TYR A 15 8.95 -9.02 4.25
N ALA A 16 8.73 -9.08 2.93
CA ALA A 16 7.61 -9.81 2.34
C ALA A 16 7.60 -11.28 2.77
N ALA A 17 8.73 -11.97 2.66
CA ALA A 17 8.84 -13.38 3.04
C ALA A 17 8.44 -13.61 4.51
N ARG A 18 8.91 -12.75 5.42
CA ARG A 18 8.51 -12.84 6.84
C ARG A 18 7.03 -12.56 7.07
N GLN A 19 6.41 -11.66 6.31
CA GLN A 19 4.98 -11.35 6.49
C GLN A 19 4.10 -12.46 5.89
N ILE A 20 4.46 -12.96 4.71
CA ILE A 20 3.75 -14.09 4.08
C ILE A 20 3.82 -15.32 4.97
N GLU A 21 5.01 -15.65 5.50
CA GLU A 21 5.16 -16.79 6.40
C GLU A 21 4.35 -16.62 7.70
N ARG A 22 4.35 -15.40 8.28
CA ARG A 22 3.68 -15.12 9.54
C ARG A 22 2.15 -15.13 9.43
N PHE A 23 1.62 -14.50 8.39
CA PHE A 23 0.19 -14.26 8.26
C PHE A 23 -0.51 -15.27 7.35
N ARG A 24 0.25 -16.04 6.56
CA ARG A 24 -0.25 -17.01 5.59
C ARG A 24 -1.44 -16.46 4.78
N PRO A 25 -1.28 -15.28 4.13
CA PRO A 25 -2.37 -14.67 3.40
C PRO A 25 -2.71 -15.49 2.15
N ASP A 26 -3.98 -15.51 1.78
CA ASP A 26 -4.41 -16.06 0.48
C ASP A 26 -4.00 -15.14 -0.68
N ASN A 27 -4.00 -13.83 -0.41
CA ASN A 27 -3.80 -12.79 -1.41
C ASN A 27 -2.76 -11.75 -1.00
N VAL A 28 -1.89 -11.36 -1.94
CA VAL A 28 -0.98 -10.21 -1.82
C VAL A 28 -1.33 -9.21 -2.91
N ILE A 29 -1.85 -8.05 -2.49
CA ILE A 29 -2.26 -6.98 -3.40
C ILE A 29 -1.18 -5.90 -3.45
N THR A 30 -0.78 -5.51 -4.66
CA THR A 30 0.19 -4.45 -4.92
C THR A 30 -0.30 -3.46 -5.95
N GLU A 31 0.21 -2.23 -5.92
CA GLU A 31 -0.08 -1.24 -6.96
C GLU A 31 0.63 -1.62 -8.28
N LYS A 32 -0.11 -1.64 -9.38
CA LYS A 32 0.41 -1.86 -10.72
C LYS A 32 1.24 -0.66 -11.15
N LEU A 33 2.52 -0.91 -11.41
CA LEU A 33 3.47 0.11 -11.83
C LEU A 33 3.34 0.36 -13.34
N LEU A 34 2.64 1.43 -13.72
CA LEU A 34 2.60 1.87 -15.12
C LEU A 34 3.86 2.67 -15.48
N THR A 35 4.27 2.60 -16.76
CA THR A 35 5.44 3.33 -17.30
C THR A 35 5.31 4.84 -17.12
N ARG A 36 4.07 5.37 -17.10
CA ARG A 36 3.76 6.78 -16.85
C ARG A 36 3.60 7.15 -15.36
N SER A 37 3.85 6.22 -14.44
CA SER A 37 3.72 6.48 -13.00
C SER A 37 4.77 7.49 -12.53
N LYS A 38 4.33 8.47 -11.72
CA LYS A 38 5.19 9.49 -11.08
C LYS A 38 6.09 8.91 -9.96
N LYS A 39 5.97 7.62 -9.63
CA LYS A 39 6.79 7.00 -8.58
C LYS A 39 8.26 6.94 -9.00
N GLY A 40 9.18 7.18 -8.05
CA GLY A 40 10.63 7.08 -8.33
C GLY A 40 11.09 5.64 -8.61
N ALA A 41 12.22 5.49 -9.29
CA ALA A 41 12.81 4.19 -9.65
C ALA A 41 12.93 3.24 -8.45
N LYS A 42 13.45 3.73 -7.32
CA LYS A 42 13.55 2.97 -6.06
C LYS A 42 12.22 2.38 -5.59
N THR A 43 11.14 3.16 -5.68
CA THR A 43 9.82 2.68 -5.26
C THR A 43 9.32 1.57 -6.18
N ARG A 44 9.59 1.68 -7.48
CA ARG A 44 9.26 0.64 -8.46
C ARG A 44 9.98 -0.67 -8.15
N GLU A 45 11.28 -0.59 -7.89
CA GLU A 45 12.09 -1.76 -7.53
C GLU A 45 11.63 -2.42 -6.23
N ILE A 46 11.25 -1.62 -5.22
CA ILE A 46 10.71 -2.14 -3.96
C ILE A 46 9.40 -2.87 -4.18
N ILE A 47 8.45 -2.29 -4.94
CA ILE A 47 7.17 -2.94 -5.22
C ILE A 47 7.37 -4.22 -6.03
N GLY A 48 8.24 -4.19 -7.05
CA GLY A 48 8.60 -5.38 -7.83
C GLY A 48 9.24 -6.47 -6.96
N ALA A 49 10.10 -6.08 -6.01
CA ALA A 49 10.69 -7.02 -5.05
C ALA A 49 9.65 -7.67 -4.14
N LEU A 50 8.69 -6.90 -3.60
CA LEU A 50 7.59 -7.47 -2.80
C LEU A 50 6.78 -8.48 -3.60
N ARG A 51 6.39 -8.10 -4.83
CA ARG A 51 5.63 -8.94 -5.75
C ARG A 51 6.36 -10.25 -6.09
N SER A 52 7.65 -10.19 -6.40
CA SER A 52 8.44 -11.37 -6.72
C SER A 52 8.45 -12.43 -5.61
N VAL A 53 8.32 -12.01 -4.34
CA VAL A 53 8.27 -12.97 -3.23
C VAL A 53 6.91 -13.64 -3.13
N ALA A 54 5.82 -12.90 -3.38
CA ALA A 54 4.48 -13.48 -3.40
C ALA A 54 4.35 -14.53 -4.52
N GLU A 55 4.84 -14.20 -5.72
CA GLU A 55 4.87 -15.12 -6.87
C GLU A 55 5.69 -16.39 -6.59
N LEU A 56 6.80 -16.29 -5.84
CA LEU A 56 7.62 -17.45 -5.46
C LEU A 56 7.04 -18.26 -4.30
N ALA A 57 6.20 -17.65 -3.46
CA ALA A 57 5.61 -18.28 -2.28
C ALA A 57 4.28 -19.00 -2.59
N ASP A 58 3.89 -19.07 -3.87
CA ASP A 58 2.62 -19.64 -4.35
C ASP A 58 1.38 -18.99 -3.69
N VAL A 59 1.47 -17.68 -3.42
CA VAL A 59 0.37 -16.86 -2.93
C VAL A 59 -0.20 -16.05 -4.09
N GLU A 60 -1.52 -15.89 -4.15
CA GLU A 60 -2.16 -15.12 -5.21
C GLU A 60 -1.68 -13.66 -5.19
N SER A 61 -0.96 -13.26 -6.24
CA SER A 61 -0.35 -11.93 -6.34
C SER A 61 -1.11 -11.05 -7.32
N ILE A 62 -1.91 -10.12 -6.80
CA ILE A 62 -2.76 -9.23 -7.59
C ILE A 62 -2.10 -7.85 -7.73
N ALA A 63 -1.95 -7.37 -8.97
CA ALA A 63 -1.43 -6.04 -9.27
C ALA A 63 -2.53 -5.13 -9.81
N VAL A 64 -2.86 -4.07 -9.07
CA VAL A 64 -4.08 -3.26 -9.29
C VAL A 64 -3.73 -1.88 -9.81
N MET A 65 -4.45 -1.40 -10.82
CA MET A 65 -4.38 0.01 -11.22
C MET A 65 -5.15 0.84 -10.22
N ARG A 66 -4.48 1.80 -9.57
CA ARG A 66 -5.16 2.71 -8.66
C ARG A 66 -5.74 3.87 -9.45
N ASP A 67 -7.05 3.87 -9.59
CA ASP A 67 -7.79 5.01 -10.13
C ASP A 67 -8.13 5.99 -9.00
N GLN A 68 -7.91 7.28 -9.25
CA GLN A 68 -8.19 8.32 -8.27
C GLN A 68 -9.68 8.69 -8.32
N ALA A 69 -10.51 7.99 -7.54
CA ALA A 69 -11.95 8.25 -7.45
C ALA A 69 -12.32 9.49 -6.62
N HIS A 70 -11.40 9.99 -5.79
CA HIS A 70 -11.62 11.11 -4.88
C HIS A 70 -10.73 12.31 -5.19
N ALA A 71 -11.20 13.51 -4.86
CA ALA A 71 -10.46 14.77 -5.07
C ALA A 71 -9.04 14.75 -4.47
N ASN A 72 -8.85 14.06 -3.34
CA ASN A 72 -7.53 13.78 -2.78
C ASN A 72 -7.59 12.59 -1.80
N ARG A 73 -6.41 12.11 -1.41
CA ARG A 73 -6.24 10.96 -0.49
C ARG A 73 -6.81 11.16 0.92
N PHE A 74 -7.01 12.39 1.39
CA PHE A 74 -7.63 12.65 2.70
C PHE A 74 -9.15 12.45 2.63
N VAL A 75 -9.77 12.89 1.54
CA VAL A 75 -11.19 12.65 1.28
C VAL A 75 -11.45 11.14 1.14
N GLU A 76 -10.58 10.43 0.42
CA GLU A 76 -10.60 8.96 0.33
C GLU A 76 -10.44 8.32 1.72
N ALA A 77 -9.48 8.75 2.54
CA ALA A 77 -9.30 8.22 3.88
C ALA A 77 -10.53 8.45 4.79
N GLN A 78 -11.18 9.60 4.69
CA GLN A 78 -12.43 9.87 5.43
C GLN A 78 -13.57 8.95 4.98
N ASP A 79 -13.68 8.72 3.67
CA ASP A 79 -14.69 7.82 3.12
C ASP A 79 -14.47 6.37 3.59
N LEU A 80 -13.23 5.90 3.50
CA LEU A 80 -12.82 4.60 4.00
C LEU A 80 -13.05 4.47 5.51
N ALA A 81 -12.73 5.48 6.32
CA ALA A 81 -12.99 5.46 7.76
C ALA A 81 -14.48 5.44 8.12
N ARG A 82 -15.35 5.96 7.25
CA ARG A 82 -16.81 5.83 7.40
C ARG A 82 -17.28 4.41 7.13
N ARG A 83 -16.74 3.75 6.10
CA ARG A 83 -17.08 2.37 5.72
C ARG A 83 -16.43 1.32 6.64
N TYR A 84 -15.27 1.65 7.19
CA TYR A 84 -14.50 0.82 8.12
C TYR A 84 -14.26 1.56 9.44
N PRO A 85 -15.24 1.58 10.36
CA PRO A 85 -15.17 2.38 11.59
C PRO A 85 -13.96 2.08 12.49
N THR A 86 -13.43 0.86 12.44
CA THR A 86 -12.21 0.45 13.17
C THR A 86 -10.97 1.25 12.74
N LEU A 87 -10.98 1.86 11.57
CA LEU A 87 -9.89 2.71 11.08
C LEU A 87 -10.01 4.18 11.48
N GLN A 88 -11.13 4.63 12.06
CA GLN A 88 -11.30 6.02 12.50
C GLN A 88 -10.16 6.55 13.39
N PRO A 89 -9.61 5.78 14.35
CA PRO A 89 -8.50 6.25 15.18
C PRO A 89 -7.22 6.57 14.40
N TYR A 90 -7.08 6.02 13.19
CA TYR A 90 -5.92 6.23 12.32
C TYR A 90 -6.11 7.38 11.34
N LEU A 91 -7.31 7.94 11.25
CA LEU A 91 -7.61 9.05 10.36
C LEU A 91 -6.73 10.25 10.73
N PRO A 92 -5.90 10.76 9.81
CA PRO A 92 -5.06 11.90 10.11
C PRO A 92 -5.91 13.14 10.34
N LYS A 93 -5.48 13.99 11.28
CA LYS A 93 -6.05 15.33 11.42
C LYS A 93 -5.82 16.12 10.14
N VAL A 94 -6.80 16.95 9.76
CA VAL A 94 -6.68 17.87 8.63
C VAL A 94 -5.48 18.78 8.90
N ARG A 95 -4.52 18.75 7.99
CA ARG A 95 -3.23 19.42 8.14
C ARG A 95 -3.22 20.80 7.47
N ARG A 96 -2.31 21.66 7.90
CA ARG A 96 -1.94 22.86 7.12
C ARG A 96 -1.05 22.44 5.95
N ILE A 97 -0.96 23.27 4.92
CA ILE A 97 -0.26 22.93 3.67
C ILE A 97 1.24 22.63 3.89
N TRP A 98 1.85 23.29 4.88
CA TRP A 98 3.25 23.13 5.24
C TRP A 98 3.54 22.00 6.23
N ASP A 99 2.51 21.31 6.73
CA ASP A 99 2.73 20.18 7.63
C ASP A 99 3.18 18.95 6.83
N PRO A 100 4.09 18.13 7.37
CA PRO A 100 4.50 16.89 6.73
C PRO A 100 3.33 15.93 6.53
N GLU A 101 3.43 15.05 5.55
CA GLU A 101 2.38 14.09 5.27
C GLU A 101 2.21 13.10 6.45
N PRO A 102 0.98 12.90 6.96
CA PRO A 102 0.73 11.97 8.05
C PRO A 102 1.09 10.54 7.65
N LYS A 103 1.93 9.88 8.45
CA LYS A 103 2.37 8.50 8.18
C LYS A 103 1.22 7.49 8.21
N THR A 104 0.11 7.81 8.87
CA THR A 104 -1.06 6.93 8.98
C THR A 104 -1.87 6.84 7.69
N LEU A 105 -1.69 7.76 6.74
CA LEU A 105 -2.34 7.68 5.42
C LEU A 105 -2.04 6.37 4.70
N ILE A 106 -0.90 5.74 4.98
CA ILE A 106 -0.57 4.47 4.33
C ILE A 106 -1.56 3.35 4.64
N TYR A 107 -2.24 3.38 5.78
CA TYR A 107 -3.27 2.37 6.08
C TYR A 107 -4.45 2.50 5.12
N PHE A 108 -4.85 3.74 4.82
CA PHE A 108 -5.91 4.03 3.88
C PHE A 108 -5.48 3.79 2.42
N GLU A 109 -4.22 4.06 2.08
CA GLU A 109 -3.67 3.70 0.77
C GLU A 109 -3.63 2.18 0.56
N ALA A 110 -3.32 1.40 1.60
CA ALA A 110 -3.36 -0.06 1.53
C ALA A 110 -4.80 -0.57 1.41
N LEU A 111 -5.72 -0.01 2.19
CA LEU A 111 -7.13 -0.38 2.13
C LEU A 111 -7.75 -0.02 0.78
N SER A 112 -7.41 1.12 0.18
CA SER A 112 -7.97 1.49 -1.12
C SER A 112 -7.54 0.54 -2.24
N LEU A 113 -6.35 -0.07 -2.15
CA LEU A 113 -5.95 -1.13 -3.09
C LEU A 113 -6.82 -2.38 -2.94
N ILE A 114 -7.16 -2.75 -1.71
CA ILE A 114 -8.06 -3.87 -1.42
C ILE A 114 -9.46 -3.57 -1.97
N GLU A 115 -9.99 -2.37 -1.69
CA GLU A 115 -11.29 -1.92 -2.22
C GLU A 115 -11.35 -1.93 -3.74
N THR A 116 -10.27 -1.50 -4.41
CA THR A 116 -10.24 -1.52 -5.88
C THR A 116 -10.25 -2.96 -6.44
N THR A 117 -9.86 -3.94 -5.63
CA THR A 117 -9.82 -5.36 -6.03
C THR A 117 -11.13 -6.08 -5.76
N PHE A 118 -11.76 -5.81 -4.61
CA PHE A 118 -12.86 -6.62 -4.07
C PHE A 118 -14.13 -5.83 -3.71
N GLY A 119 -14.08 -4.49 -3.78
CA GLY A 119 -15.18 -3.58 -3.43
C GLY A 119 -16.04 -3.15 -4.61
#